data_AF-A0A1F6GFG6-F1
#
_entry.id   AF-A0A1F6GFG6-F1
#
_cell.length_a   1.000
_cell.length_b   1.000
_cell.length_c   1.000
_cell.angle_alpha   90.00
_cell.angle_beta   90.00
_cell.angle_gamma   90.00
#
_symmetry.space_group_name_H-M   'P 1'
#
loop_
_entity.id
_entity.type
_entity.pdbx_description
1 polymer ?
#
loop_
_entity_poly.entity_id
_entity_poly.type
_entity_poly.pdbx_seq_one_letter_code
_entity_poly.pdbx_strand_id
1 'polypeptide(L)'
;MNLKQLYLLCAGLGLLLPWLEFLPFLLENGVDLGLFVNLLQSNPVIKMIWADLLLTGLVLSLMIYGDGMRLKIKGKGWVIAATFTLGPCFSLPLFLYLRESAAERQYLKKS
;
A
#
# COMPACT_ATOMS: atom_id res chain seq x y z
N MET A 1 13.26 -18.29 5.81
CA MET A 1 12.35 -17.12 5.82
C MET A 1 10.94 -17.62 5.58
N ASN A 2 9.99 -17.28 6.46
CA ASN A 2 8.58 -17.57 6.24
C ASN A 2 7.94 -16.46 5.39
N LEU A 3 6.86 -16.77 4.67
CA LEU A 3 6.20 -15.85 3.73
C LEU A 3 5.78 -14.53 4.39
N LYS A 4 5.32 -14.60 5.64
CA LYS A 4 5.05 -13.42 6.50
C LYS A 4 6.22 -12.45 6.66
N GLN A 5 7.43 -12.97 6.88
CA GLN A 5 8.62 -12.13 7.07
C GLN A 5 9.00 -11.45 5.75
N LEU A 6 8.84 -12.17 4.62
CA LEU A 6 9.04 -11.59 3.30
C LEU A 6 8.05 -10.45 3.05
N TYR A 7 6.77 -10.63 3.39
CA TYR A 7 5.78 -9.56 3.29
C TYR A 7 6.09 -8.35 4.17
N LEU A 8 6.57 -8.55 5.41
CA LEU A 8 7.00 -7.42 6.24
C LEU A 8 8.20 -6.67 5.64
N LEU A 9 9.17 -7.39 5.08
CA LEU A 9 10.30 -6.77 4.38
C LEU A 9 9.83 -5.98 3.15
N CYS A 10 8.96 -6.56 2.33
CA CYS A 10 8.37 -5.87 1.18
C CYS A 10 7.57 -4.63 1.60
N ALA A 11 6.85 -4.67 2.72
CA ALA A 11 6.17 -3.49 3.26
C ALA A 11 7.20 -2.43 3.66
N GLY A 12 8.24 -2.79 4.41
CA GLY A 12 9.31 -1.84 4.75
C GLY A 12 9.95 -1.19 3.52
N LEU A 13 10.28 -1.98 2.50
CA LEU A 13 10.81 -1.48 1.23
C LEU A 13 9.82 -0.60 0.48
N GLY A 14 8.55 -0.99 0.45
CA GLY A 14 7.47 -0.23 -0.19
C GLY A 14 7.19 1.12 0.46
N LEU A 15 7.58 1.30 1.73
CA LEU A 15 7.55 2.60 2.41
C LEU A 15 8.86 3.38 2.18
N LEU A 16 10.01 2.73 2.30
CA LEU A 16 11.30 3.42 2.21
C LEU A 16 11.56 3.98 0.81
N LEU A 17 11.32 3.18 -0.23
CA LEU A 17 11.64 3.56 -1.61
C LEU A 17 10.96 4.87 -2.05
N PRO A 18 9.62 5.05 -1.88
CA PRO A 18 8.98 6.31 -2.24
C PRO A 18 9.46 7.48 -1.38
N TRP A 19 9.71 7.25 -0.09
CA TRP A 19 10.12 8.32 0.83
C TRP A 19 11.53 8.82 0.57
N LEU A 20 12.43 7.97 0.07
CA LEU A 20 13.79 8.38 -0.30
C LEU A 20 13.80 9.41 -1.44
N GLU A 21 12.90 9.27 -2.41
CA GLU A 21 12.76 10.22 -3.52
C GLU A 21 11.90 11.43 -3.14
N PHE A 22 10.91 11.24 -2.26
CA PHE A 22 10.00 12.30 -1.84
C PHE A 22 10.64 13.29 -0.85
N LEU A 23 11.55 12.84 0.02
CA LEU A 23 12.21 13.69 1.02
C LEU A 23 13.06 14.81 0.40
N PRO A 24 13.96 14.56 -0.57
CA PRO A 24 14.70 15.60 -1.27
C PRO A 24 13.77 16.61 -1.94
N PHE A 25 12.73 16.12 -2.63
CA PHE A 25 11.73 16.98 -3.26
C PHE A 25 11.07 17.92 -2.24
N LEU A 26 10.72 17.41 -1.05
CA LEU A 26 10.11 18.19 0.02
C LEU A 26 11.08 19.19 0.66
N LEU A 27 12.36 18.84 0.77
CA LEU A 27 13.40 19.74 1.27
C LEU A 27 13.68 20.89 0.30
N GLU A 28 13.64 20.62 -1.01
CA GLU A 28 13.91 21.63 -2.04
C GLU A 28 12.69 22.53 -2.33
N ASN A 29 11.48 21.96 -2.39
CA ASN A 29 10.28 22.65 -2.86
C ASN A 29 9.27 22.94 -1.74
N GLY A 30 9.49 22.44 -0.53
CA GLY A 30 8.52 22.50 0.56
C GLY A 30 7.29 21.62 0.31
N VAL A 31 6.23 21.80 1.12
CA VAL A 31 4.93 21.15 0.93
C VAL A 31 4.14 21.88 -0.18
N ASP A 32 4.69 21.96 -1.38
CA ASP A 32 4.00 22.56 -2.54
C ASP A 32 3.21 21.49 -3.31
N LEU A 33 1.98 21.26 -2.87
CA LEU A 33 1.04 20.34 -3.52
C LEU A 33 0.70 20.77 -4.95
N GLY A 34 0.75 22.07 -5.26
CA GLY A 34 0.46 22.60 -6.59
C GLY A 34 1.56 22.24 -7.58
N LEU A 35 2.83 22.45 -7.19
CA LEU A 35 3.99 22.04 -7.98
C LEU A 35 4.03 20.52 -8.16
N PHE A 36 3.75 19.75 -7.11
CA PHE A 36 3.69 18.29 -7.18
C PHE A 36 2.69 17.83 -8.23
N VAL A 37 1.44 18.30 -8.18
CA VAL A 37 0.40 17.94 -9.16
C VAL A 37 0.77 18.37 -10.57
N ASN A 38 1.36 19.56 -10.75
CA ASN A 38 1.84 20.00 -12.05
C ASN A 38 2.93 19.07 -12.61
N LEU A 39 3.87 18.62 -11.78
CA LEU A 39 4.89 17.66 -12.19
C LEU A 39 4.27 16.31 -12.58
N LEU A 40 3.25 15.84 -11.85
CA LEU A 40 2.54 14.60 -12.19
C LEU A 40 1.82 14.67 -13.54
N GLN A 41 1.36 15.86 -13.94
CA GLN A 41 0.62 16.08 -15.18
C GLN A 41 1.49 16.52 -16.35
N SER A 42 2.71 17.01 -16.09
CA SER A 42 3.62 17.57 -17.09
C SER A 42 4.09 16.55 -18.13
N ASN A 43 4.13 15.26 -17.77
CA ASN A 43 4.61 14.19 -18.64
C ASN A 43 3.52 13.11 -18.87
N PRO A 44 3.18 12.79 -20.14
CA PRO A 44 2.21 11.75 -20.46
C PRO A 44 2.52 10.38 -19.85
N VAL A 45 3.81 10.02 -19.76
CA VAL A 45 4.26 8.75 -19.16
C VAL A 45 3.98 8.72 -17.66
N ILE A 46 4.28 9.82 -16.97
CA ILE A 46 4.00 9.95 -15.53
C ILE A 46 2.48 9.86 -15.31
N LYS A 47 1.69 10.58 -16.10
CA LYS A 47 0.22 10.51 -16.03
C LYS A 47 -0.33 9.08 -16.17
N MET A 48 0.25 8.28 -17.08
CA MET A 48 -0.12 6.87 -17.24
C MET A 48 0.22 6.04 -16.00
N ILE A 49 1.42 6.20 -15.43
CA ILE A 49 1.86 5.49 -14.22
C ILE A 49 0.94 5.83 -13.03
N TRP A 50 0.58 7.09 -12.85
CA TRP A 50 -0.33 7.51 -11.78
C TRP A 50 -1.75 6.97 -11.98
N ALA A 51 -2.25 6.95 -13.22
CA ALA A 51 -3.55 6.35 -13.52
C ALA A 51 -3.58 4.85 -13.18
N ASP A 52 -2.52 4.11 -13.55
CA ASP A 52 -2.37 2.69 -13.21
C ASP A 52 -2.28 2.47 -11.69
N LEU A 53 -1.55 3.33 -10.98
CA LEU A 53 -1.41 3.27 -9.53
C LEU A 53 -2.73 3.54 -8.80
N LEU A 54 -3.53 4.49 -9.29
CA LEU A 54 -4.87 4.78 -8.77
C LEU A 54 -5.82 3.60 -8.99
N LEU A 55 -5.82 3.02 -10.19
CA LEU A 55 -6.63 1.84 -10.49
C LEU A 55 -6.21 0.64 -9.63
N THR A 56 -4.91 0.42 -9.47
CA THR A 56 -4.35 -0.61 -8.58
C THR A 56 -4.79 -0.38 -7.13
N GLY A 57 -4.75 0.86 -6.64
CA GLY A 57 -5.23 1.19 -5.29
C GLY A 57 -6.73 0.92 -5.10
N LEU A 58 -7.54 1.18 -6.12
CA LEU A 58 -8.97 0.90 -6.11
C LEU A 58 -9.25 -0.61 -6.09
N VAL A 59 -8.63 -1.37 -6.99
CA VAL A 59 -8.76 -2.84 -7.04
C VAL A 59 -8.26 -3.47 -5.73
N LEU A 60 -7.16 -2.96 -5.18
CA LEU A 60 -6.62 -3.41 -3.90
C LEU A 60 -7.58 -3.13 -2.75
N SER A 61 -8.21 -1.95 -2.73
CA SER A 61 -9.21 -1.60 -1.72
C SER A 61 -10.43 -2.54 -1.76
N LEU A 62 -10.90 -2.88 -2.96
CA LEU A 62 -11.97 -3.87 -3.16
C LEU A 62 -11.55 -5.26 -2.66
N MET A 63 -10.32 -5.68 -2.96
CA MET A 63 -9.76 -6.94 -2.47
C MET A 63 -9.68 -6.97 -0.95
N ILE A 64 -9.15 -5.92 -0.32
CA ILE A 64 -9.06 -5.78 1.14
C ILE A 64 -10.45 -5.83 1.78
N TYR A 65 -11.43 -5.17 1.16
CA TYR A 65 -12.80 -5.19 1.65
C TYR A 65 -13.42 -6.59 1.57
N GLY A 66 -13.34 -7.25 0.40
CA GLY A 66 -13.90 -8.58 0.17
C GLY A 66 -13.24 -9.67 1.02
N ASP A 67 -11.91 -9.79 0.97
CA ASP A 67 -11.16 -10.77 1.75
C ASP A 67 -11.18 -10.44 3.25
N GLY A 68 -11.14 -9.16 3.61
CA GLY A 68 -11.20 -8.72 5.00
C GLY A 68 -12.51 -9.06 5.69
N MET A 69 -13.62 -9.10 4.95
CA MET A 69 -14.90 -9.62 5.45
C MET A 69 -14.88 -11.14 5.62
N ARG A 70 -14.39 -11.87 4.61
CA ARG A 70 -14.38 -13.35 4.62
C ARG A 70 -13.49 -13.92 5.72
N LEU A 71 -12.31 -13.33 5.94
CA LEU A 71 -11.30 -13.83 6.88
C LEU A 71 -11.39 -13.18 8.28
N LYS A 72 -12.38 -12.30 8.52
CA LYS A 72 -12.56 -11.53 9.77
C LYS A 72 -11.27 -10.81 10.22
N ILE A 73 -10.54 -10.24 9.26
CA ILE A 73 -9.28 -9.55 9.51
C ILE A 73 -9.57 -8.25 10.29
N LYS A 74 -9.05 -8.15 11.52
CA LYS A 74 -9.10 -6.90 12.30
C LYS A 74 -8.09 -5.90 11.72
N GLY A 75 -8.51 -4.66 11.49
CA GLY A 75 -7.63 -3.59 10.98
C GLY A 75 -7.72 -3.31 9.47
N LYS A 76 -8.66 -3.93 8.72
CA LYS A 76 -8.85 -3.70 7.27
C LYS A 76 -9.01 -2.23 6.86
N GLY A 77 -9.67 -1.41 7.69
CA GLY A 77 -9.84 0.02 7.42
C GLY A 77 -8.52 0.79 7.41
N TRP A 78 -7.57 0.43 8.29
CA TRP A 78 -6.24 1.03 8.32
C TRP A 78 -5.44 0.71 7.07
N VAL A 79 -5.57 -0.52 6.55
CA VAL A 79 -4.88 -0.92 5.32
C VAL A 79 -5.42 -0.17 4.12
N ILE A 80 -6.75 0.01 4.03
CA ILE A 80 -7.38 0.82 2.96
C ILE A 80 -6.89 2.26 3.05
N ALA A 81 -6.88 2.86 4.25
CA ALA A 81 -6.33 4.20 4.45
C ALA A 81 -4.86 4.28 4.00
N ALA A 82 -4.05 3.27 4.38
CA ALA A 82 -2.65 3.17 3.98
C ALA A 82 -2.46 3.02 2.46
N THR A 83 -3.41 2.42 1.74
CA THR A 83 -3.35 2.33 0.26
C THR A 83 -3.37 3.71 -0.39
N PHE A 84 -4.15 4.65 0.13
CA PHE A 84 -4.24 6.01 -0.43
C PHE A 84 -3.19 6.97 0.13
N THR A 85 -2.69 6.75 1.36
CA THR A 85 -1.69 7.63 1.99
C THR A 85 -0.26 7.21 1.73
N LEU A 86 0.04 5.92 1.82
CA LEU A 86 1.39 5.35 1.68
C LEU A 86 1.59 4.62 0.36
N GLY A 87 0.49 4.32 -0.35
CA GLY A 87 0.50 3.71 -1.66
C GLY A 87 0.25 2.20 -1.68
N PRO A 88 -0.05 1.64 -2.87
CA PRO A 88 -0.28 0.20 -3.06
C PRO A 88 0.93 -0.67 -2.69
N CYS A 89 2.16 -0.19 -2.94
CA CYS A 89 3.39 -0.95 -2.69
C CYS A 89 3.64 -1.26 -1.21
N PHE A 90 3.19 -0.40 -0.29
CA PHE A 90 3.23 -0.66 1.15
C PHE A 90 2.00 -1.47 1.61
N SER A 91 0.81 -1.05 1.17
CA SER A 91 -0.45 -1.59 1.68
C SER A 91 -0.72 -3.03 1.23
N LEU A 92 -0.30 -3.43 0.02
CA LEU A 92 -0.44 -4.81 -0.48
C LEU A 92 0.32 -5.83 0.38
N PRO A 93 1.65 -5.71 0.59
CA PRO A 93 2.37 -6.66 1.42
C PRO A 93 1.90 -6.63 2.89
N LEU A 94 1.55 -5.46 3.43
CA LEU A 94 0.94 -5.37 4.76
C LEU A 94 -0.38 -6.14 4.84
N PHE A 95 -1.23 -6.04 3.81
CA PHE A 95 -2.46 -6.81 3.73
C PHE A 95 -2.21 -8.32 3.68
N LEU A 96 -1.26 -8.76 2.87
CA LEU A 96 -0.90 -10.18 2.73
C LEU A 96 -0.41 -10.76 4.07
N TYR A 97 0.41 -10.01 4.81
CA TYR A 97 0.85 -10.38 6.16
C TYR A 97 -0.34 -10.57 7.13
N LEU A 98 -1.30 -9.63 7.13
CA LEU A 98 -2.49 -9.71 7.98
C LEU A 98 -3.39 -10.89 7.58
N ARG A 99 -3.50 -11.16 6.27
CA ARG A 99 -4.28 -12.26 5.71
C ARG A 99 -3.74 -13.61 6.17
N GLU A 100 -2.43 -13.80 6.07
CA GLU A 100 -1.75 -15.03 6.51
C GLU A 100 -1.85 -15.22 8.04
N SER A 101 -1.77 -14.12 8.80
CA SER A 101 -1.97 -14.15 10.25
C SER A 101 -3.40 -14.42 10.69
N ALA A 102 -4.39 -14.08 9.87
CA ALA A 102 -5.78 -14.47 10.11
C ALA A 102 -6.01 -15.95 9.78
N ALA A 103 -5.43 -16.44 8.68
CA ALA A 103 -5.54 -17.84 8.27
C ALA A 103 -4.95 -18.80 9.31
N GLU A 104 -3.74 -18.55 9.82
CA GLU A 104 -3.14 -19.36 10.90
C GLU A 104 -4.00 -19.39 12.17
N ARG A 105 -4.59 -18.25 12.56
CA ARG A 105 -5.49 -18.19 13.72
C ARG A 105 -6.76 -19.02 13.53
N GLN A 106 -7.24 -19.16 12.30
CA GLN A 106 -8.38 -20.03 12.00
C GLN A 106 -7.99 -21.51 12.04
N TYR A 107 -6.80 -21.85 11.55
CA TYR A 107 -6.28 -23.23 11.61
C TYR A 107 -6.11 -23.70 13.07
N LEU A 108 -5.49 -22.89 13.93
CA LEU A 108 -5.29 -23.20 15.34
C LEU A 108 -6.59 -23.31 16.15
N LYS A 109 -7.67 -22.66 15.73
CA LYS A 109 -9.00 -22.79 16.37
C LYS A 109 -9.74 -24.07 15.99
N LYS A 110 -9.29 -24.76 14.93
CA LYS A 110 -9.92 -25.97 14.40
C LYS A 110 -9.20 -27.25 14.87
N SER A 111 -7.97 -27.12 15.36
CA SER A 111 -7.19 -28.17 16.04
C SER A 111 -7.49 -28.20 17.53
#